data_AF-A0A1D7NJR6-F1
#
_entry.id   AF-A0A1D7NJR6-F1
#
_cell.length_a   1.000
_cell.length_b   1.000
_cell.length_c   1.000
_cell.angle_alpha   90.00
_cell.angle_beta   90.00
_cell.angle_gamma   90.00
#
_symmetry.space_group_name_H-M   'P 1'
#
loop_
_entity.id
_entity.type
_entity.pdbx_description
1 polymer ?
#
loop_
_entity_poly.entity_id
_entity_poly.type
_entity_poly.pdbx_seq_one_letter_code
_entity_poly.pdbx_strand_id
1 'polypeptide(L)'
;MAFDQATRNRLQRFVTDTRRILEEEFTRQLQNDYGMDPASGNVTPIENLRHINDQQRETARIMRYTLAHYCASPGTDARSGLDRIVREQAFTVLNRLAALRMAEARGLLIESVGDGFQAKGFQLYARLAGAGLGETGDAYRVYLQSVFDELSRDLPGLFDRYSPQGRLFPREAALMQVLGQINHGEIDPLWAEDETIGWIYQYFNSKEERKAMRDASQAPRNSRELAVRNQFFTPRYVVEFLVDNTLGRLWFNWTGGQTALRDRCQYLLVKPDEQPEMAERLRDPRTIKLIDPACGSMHFGLYAFDLFQEIYRETWDWEQAHGPDGLDRETGGSPDLKSLADTYADHDAFLRDVPRLIIEHNIYGVDIDPRAAQIASLALWLRAQRAWHDAGVKAKDRPQVGQGQVVAAVAPPAEVDLRKRFMAELDPLDAELFEQTLFMLKGLPELGVLLEVEKELPALIRKVFGEHGNLFRTEDMAQWQKAEERLREALTDYARAARSTYQGRLFAEDALQGLRMIDHCREVFDVVVMNPPFGELAISTKAALAKAFPRSKNDLLAVFVERGLELMRKGAKIGAITSRTCFFLSSFQKWREEIVLGVARPVVVADLGLGVMDDAMVEAAAYVLEKQ
;
A
#
# COMPACT_ATOMS: atom_id res chain seq x y z
N MET A 1 -14.09 15.42 9.00
CA MET A 1 -14.34 16.78 8.45
C MET A 1 -13.07 17.20 7.73
N ALA A 2 -13.14 17.85 6.57
CA ALA A 2 -11.93 18.36 5.93
C ALA A 2 -11.26 19.37 6.90
N PHE A 3 -10.01 19.15 7.30
CA PHE A 3 -9.32 19.99 8.28
C PHE A 3 -9.39 21.46 7.86
N ASP A 4 -9.57 22.38 8.80
CA ASP A 4 -9.47 23.80 8.47
C ASP A 4 -8.04 24.15 8.02
N GLN A 5 -7.90 25.27 7.30
CA GLN A 5 -6.62 25.68 6.72
C GLN A 5 -5.54 25.89 7.77
N ALA A 6 -5.90 26.40 8.96
CA ALA A 6 -4.95 26.67 10.04
C ALA A 6 -4.34 25.37 10.56
N THR A 7 -5.18 24.37 10.77
CA THR A 7 -4.84 23.04 11.22
C THR A 7 -3.99 22.30 10.19
N ARG A 8 -4.34 22.37 8.88
CA ARG A 8 -3.48 21.82 7.79
C ARG A 8 -2.11 22.48 7.75
N ASN A 9 -2.06 23.81 7.84
CA ASN A 9 -0.80 24.56 7.86
C ASN A 9 0.06 24.20 9.08
N ARG A 10 -0.55 23.90 10.23
CA ARG A 10 0.19 23.43 11.40
C ARG A 10 0.67 21.99 11.23
N LEU A 11 -0.15 21.09 10.71
CA LEU A 11 0.26 19.72 10.41
C LEU A 11 1.43 19.70 9.41
N GLN A 12 1.40 20.52 8.37
CA GLN A 12 2.50 20.66 7.42
C GLN A 12 3.80 21.13 8.11
N ARG A 13 3.72 22.11 9.01
CA ARG A 13 4.87 22.58 9.81
C ARG A 13 5.41 21.47 10.70
N PHE A 14 4.53 20.76 11.42
CA PHE A 14 4.87 19.59 12.21
C PHE A 14 5.70 18.59 11.39
N VAL A 15 5.20 18.16 10.23
CA VAL A 15 5.89 17.17 9.39
C VAL A 15 7.24 17.67 8.92
N THR A 16 7.32 18.93 8.47
CA THR A 16 8.55 19.53 7.93
C THR A 16 9.62 19.66 9.02
N ASP A 17 9.24 20.15 10.20
CA ASP A 17 10.14 20.33 11.34
C ASP A 17 10.63 18.99 11.89
N THR A 18 9.72 18.02 12.08
CA THR A 18 10.07 16.67 12.52
C THR A 18 10.99 15.97 11.53
N ARG A 19 10.71 16.06 10.23
CA ARG A 19 11.60 15.53 9.17
C ARG A 19 13.00 16.11 9.31
N ARG A 20 13.12 17.43 9.40
CA ARG A 20 14.42 18.11 9.55
C ARG A 20 15.19 17.64 10.78
N ILE A 21 14.53 17.58 11.95
CA ILE A 21 15.15 17.11 13.20
C ILE A 21 15.70 15.70 13.05
N LEU A 22 14.93 14.80 12.44
CA LEU A 22 15.32 13.40 12.22
C LEU A 22 16.44 13.27 11.19
N GLU A 23 16.36 13.97 10.05
CA GLU A 23 17.41 13.93 9.01
C GLU A 23 18.75 14.45 9.53
N GLU A 24 18.75 15.57 10.27
CA GLU A 24 19.95 16.11 10.92
C GLU A 24 20.53 15.12 11.95
N GLU A 25 19.67 14.50 12.76
CA GLU A 25 20.08 13.53 13.77
C GLU A 25 20.68 12.26 13.16
N PHE A 26 20.04 11.70 12.14
CA PHE A 26 20.55 10.50 11.46
C PHE A 26 21.78 10.77 10.62
N THR A 27 21.92 11.96 10.04
CA THR A 27 23.17 12.39 9.41
C THR A 27 24.31 12.40 10.43
N ARG A 28 24.09 12.97 11.62
CA ARG A 28 25.10 12.97 12.70
C ARG A 28 25.45 11.56 13.17
N GLN A 29 24.46 10.67 13.32
CA GLN A 29 24.71 9.27 13.71
C GLN A 29 25.53 8.53 12.62
N LEU A 30 25.15 8.65 11.34
CA LEU A 30 25.89 8.05 10.24
C LEU A 30 27.34 8.51 10.21
N GLN A 31 27.59 9.82 10.36
CA GLN A 31 28.93 10.39 10.34
C GLN A 31 29.76 9.96 11.55
N ASN A 32 29.25 10.17 12.77
CA ASN A 32 30.03 10.04 14.00
C ASN A 32 30.15 8.58 14.47
N ASP A 33 29.07 7.81 14.36
CA ASP A 33 29.01 6.48 14.92
C ASP A 33 29.33 5.43 13.83
N TYR A 34 28.89 5.65 12.60
CA TYR A 34 28.97 4.63 11.54
C TYR A 34 29.98 4.93 10.43
N GLY A 35 30.68 6.06 10.49
CA GLY A 35 31.72 6.46 9.53
C GLY A 35 31.22 6.60 8.10
N MET A 36 29.96 6.96 7.92
CA MET A 36 29.27 7.11 6.64
C MET A 36 28.84 8.56 6.50
N ASP A 37 29.39 9.29 5.53
CA ASP A 37 29.13 10.72 5.36
C ASP A 37 28.22 11.00 4.15
N PRO A 38 26.93 11.33 4.36
CA PRO A 38 26.01 11.66 3.27
C PRO A 38 26.44 12.88 2.44
N ALA A 39 27.20 13.82 3.02
CA ALA A 39 27.60 15.03 2.31
C ALA A 39 28.68 14.76 1.24
N SER A 40 29.68 13.95 1.58
CA SER A 40 30.79 13.60 0.67
C SER A 40 30.59 12.28 -0.06
N GLY A 41 29.70 11.40 0.42
CA GLY A 41 29.60 10.01 -0.05
C GLY A 41 30.68 9.09 0.52
N ASN A 42 31.54 9.58 1.41
CA ASN A 42 32.65 8.80 1.96
C ASN A 42 32.14 7.74 2.95
N VAL A 43 32.65 6.52 2.84
CA VAL A 43 32.36 5.42 3.74
C VAL A 43 33.66 4.85 4.29
N THR A 44 33.90 5.09 5.57
CA THR A 44 35.07 4.60 6.29
C THR A 44 35.01 3.07 6.42
N PRO A 45 36.12 2.34 6.21
CA PRO A 45 36.15 0.90 6.44
C PRO A 45 35.75 0.55 7.88
N ILE A 46 34.94 -0.51 8.06
CA ILE A 46 34.32 -0.83 9.35
C ILE A 46 35.36 -1.26 10.42
N GLU A 47 36.46 -1.84 9.98
CA GLU A 47 37.63 -2.19 10.78
C GLU A 47 38.31 -0.98 11.42
N ASN A 48 38.12 0.22 10.85
CA ASN A 48 38.66 1.47 11.38
C ASN A 48 37.75 2.10 12.44
N LEU A 49 36.50 1.64 12.57
CA LEU A 49 35.57 2.07 13.62
C LEU A 49 35.87 1.30 14.91
N ARG A 50 36.89 1.73 15.65
CA ARG A 50 37.33 1.08 16.90
C ARG A 50 36.54 1.53 18.13
N HIS A 51 35.82 2.64 18.04
CA HIS A 51 35.06 3.25 19.14
C HIS A 51 33.66 2.65 19.35
N ILE A 52 33.15 1.89 18.39
CA ILE A 52 31.79 1.33 18.44
C ILE A 52 31.71 -0.04 19.11
N ASN A 53 30.62 -0.27 19.85
CA ASN A 53 30.30 -1.56 20.45
C ASN A 53 29.74 -2.58 19.42
N ASP A 54 29.47 -3.81 19.85
CA ASP A 54 29.01 -4.89 18.94
C ASP A 54 27.65 -4.59 18.29
N GLN A 55 26.70 -4.00 19.02
CA GLN A 55 25.41 -3.61 18.48
C GLN A 55 25.54 -2.52 17.41
N GLN A 56 26.34 -1.49 17.69
CA GLN A 56 26.66 -0.42 16.75
C GLN A 56 27.42 -0.95 15.54
N ARG A 57 28.36 -1.88 15.73
CA ARG A 57 29.09 -2.55 14.66
C ARG A 57 28.15 -3.32 13.75
N GLU A 58 27.16 -4.02 14.31
CA GLU A 58 26.15 -4.71 13.51
C GLU A 58 25.27 -3.73 12.73
N THR A 59 24.80 -2.66 13.36
CA THR A 59 24.08 -1.58 12.64
C THR A 59 24.95 -0.98 11.52
N ALA A 60 26.25 -0.75 11.77
CA ALA A 60 27.19 -0.24 10.78
C ALA A 60 27.35 -1.19 9.58
N ARG A 61 27.32 -2.52 9.81
CA ARG A 61 27.31 -3.54 8.74
C ARG A 61 26.02 -3.49 7.94
N ILE A 62 24.87 -3.49 8.62
CA ILE A 62 23.55 -3.45 7.99
C ILE A 62 23.38 -2.20 7.11
N MET A 63 23.79 -1.02 7.59
CA MET A 63 23.74 0.21 6.80
C MET A 63 24.63 0.14 5.55
N ARG A 64 25.80 -0.50 5.64
CA ARG A 64 26.68 -0.74 4.47
C ARG A 64 26.07 -1.74 3.49
N TYR A 65 25.42 -2.80 3.96
CA TYR A 65 24.67 -3.72 3.10
C TYR A 65 23.50 -3.03 2.40
N THR A 66 22.77 -2.18 3.12
CA THR A 66 21.68 -1.37 2.56
C THR A 66 22.21 -0.42 1.50
N LEU A 67 23.33 0.25 1.75
CA LEU A 67 23.98 1.12 0.78
C LEU A 67 24.44 0.34 -0.46
N ALA A 68 25.06 -0.82 -0.28
CA ALA A 68 25.50 -1.67 -1.38
C ALA A 68 24.33 -2.15 -2.24
N HIS A 69 23.22 -2.52 -1.60
CA HIS A 69 21.97 -2.87 -2.26
C HIS A 69 21.42 -1.69 -3.09
N TYR A 70 21.40 -0.47 -2.55
CA TYR A 70 20.98 0.71 -3.30
C TYR A 70 21.92 1.04 -4.47
N CYS A 71 23.23 0.91 -4.27
CA CYS A 71 24.23 1.12 -5.32
C CYS A 71 24.28 0.00 -6.37
N ALA A 72 23.65 -1.15 -6.13
CA ALA A 72 23.49 -2.20 -7.15
C ALA A 72 22.53 -1.76 -8.27
N SER A 73 21.64 -0.81 -7.99
CA SER A 73 20.77 -0.20 -9.00
C SER A 73 21.54 0.80 -9.88
N PRO A 74 21.42 0.73 -11.22
CA PRO A 74 22.10 1.67 -12.11
C PRO A 74 21.76 3.14 -11.80
N GLY A 75 22.79 3.99 -11.68
CA GLY A 75 22.63 5.43 -11.47
C GLY A 75 22.56 5.88 -10.01
N THR A 76 22.72 4.98 -9.04
CA THR A 76 22.81 5.33 -7.61
C THR A 76 24.25 5.27 -7.12
N ASP A 77 24.85 6.43 -6.86
CA ASP A 77 26.17 6.54 -6.23
C ASP A 77 26.08 6.47 -4.70
N ALA A 78 27.23 6.38 -4.02
CA ALA A 78 27.26 6.27 -2.55
C ALA A 78 26.60 7.48 -1.87
N ARG A 79 26.76 8.68 -2.43
CA ARG A 79 26.19 9.91 -1.88
C ARG A 79 24.66 9.88 -1.92
N SER A 80 24.09 9.65 -3.09
CA SER A 80 22.64 9.53 -3.27
C SER A 80 22.04 8.35 -2.51
N GLY A 81 22.79 7.24 -2.38
CA GLY A 81 22.43 6.10 -1.56
C GLY A 81 22.36 6.43 -0.06
N LEU A 82 23.34 7.17 0.47
CA LEU A 82 23.35 7.63 1.86
C LEU A 82 22.23 8.65 2.14
N ASP A 83 22.01 9.61 1.24
CA ASP A 83 20.90 10.57 1.35
C ASP A 83 19.54 9.83 1.35
N ARG A 84 19.41 8.77 0.55
CA ARG A 84 18.24 7.91 0.55
C ARG A 84 18.06 7.19 1.89
N ILE A 85 19.12 6.61 2.46
CA ILE A 85 19.08 5.96 3.78
C ILE A 85 18.57 6.95 4.83
N VAL A 86 19.18 8.15 4.95
CA VAL A 86 18.78 9.17 5.94
C VAL A 86 17.30 9.51 5.82
N ARG A 87 16.84 9.79 4.60
CA ARG A 87 15.44 10.16 4.33
C ARG A 87 14.47 9.04 4.69
N GLU A 88 14.81 7.79 4.37
CA GLU A 88 13.97 6.63 4.68
C GLU A 88 13.91 6.33 6.19
N GLN A 89 15.03 6.46 6.92
CA GLN A 89 15.02 6.37 8.39
C GLN A 89 14.11 7.44 9.00
N ALA A 90 14.25 8.70 8.54
CA ALA A 90 13.45 9.82 9.02
C ALA A 90 11.95 9.61 8.73
N PHE A 91 11.63 9.14 7.51
CA PHE A 91 10.27 8.80 7.12
C PHE A 91 9.67 7.73 8.04
N THR A 92 10.37 6.60 8.21
CA THR A 92 9.87 5.47 8.99
C THR A 92 9.66 5.84 10.45
N VAL A 93 10.62 6.54 11.08
CA VAL A 93 10.50 6.94 12.49
C VAL A 93 9.38 7.96 12.70
N LEU A 94 9.24 8.94 11.81
CA LEU A 94 8.13 9.90 11.88
C LEU A 94 6.78 9.17 11.85
N ASN A 95 6.59 8.26 10.89
CA ASN A 95 5.33 7.54 10.74
C ASN A 95 5.09 6.53 11.87
N ARG A 96 6.12 5.89 12.43
CA ARG A 96 5.99 5.06 13.64
C ARG A 96 5.42 5.86 14.80
N LEU A 97 6.00 7.01 15.10
CA LEU A 97 5.59 7.83 16.25
C LEU A 97 4.20 8.45 16.02
N ALA A 98 3.90 8.89 14.78
CA ALA A 98 2.57 9.33 14.40
C ALA A 98 1.53 8.21 14.56
N ALA A 99 1.85 6.99 14.13
CA ALA A 99 0.97 5.84 14.27
C ALA A 99 0.70 5.48 15.73
N LEU A 100 1.72 5.54 16.61
CA LEU A 100 1.52 5.37 18.05
C LEU A 100 0.57 6.44 18.60
N ARG A 101 0.79 7.72 18.26
CA ARG A 101 -0.05 8.83 18.72
C ARG A 101 -1.49 8.69 18.23
N MET A 102 -1.71 8.25 16.98
CA MET A 102 -3.05 7.95 16.46
C MET A 102 -3.69 6.78 17.21
N ALA A 103 -2.94 5.71 17.49
CA ALA A 103 -3.45 4.57 18.24
C ALA A 103 -3.87 4.97 19.68
N GLU A 104 -3.14 5.87 20.33
CA GLU A 104 -3.51 6.42 21.64
C GLU A 104 -4.80 7.22 21.59
N ALA A 105 -4.90 8.17 20.65
CA ALA A 105 -6.07 9.04 20.50
C ALA A 105 -7.36 8.24 20.21
N ARG A 106 -7.22 7.02 19.68
CA ARG A 106 -8.31 6.10 19.35
C ARG A 106 -8.53 5.02 20.41
N GLY A 107 -7.84 5.08 21.55
CA GLY A 107 -7.97 4.10 22.63
C GLY A 107 -7.49 2.69 22.26
N LEU A 108 -6.64 2.56 21.25
CA LEU A 108 -6.05 1.30 20.79
C LEU A 108 -4.75 0.97 21.54
N LEU A 109 -4.05 2.00 22.02
CA LEU A 109 -2.80 1.91 22.74
C LEU A 109 -2.88 2.72 24.03
N ILE A 110 -2.29 2.20 25.12
CA ILE A 110 -2.10 3.00 26.34
C ILE A 110 -1.14 4.14 26.00
N GLU A 111 -1.43 5.35 26.46
CA GLU A 111 -0.58 6.53 26.27
C GLU A 111 0.92 6.20 26.46
N SER A 112 1.66 6.29 25.37
CA SER A 112 3.05 5.87 25.21
C SER A 112 3.95 7.04 24.80
N VAL A 113 3.49 7.88 23.86
CA VAL A 113 4.19 9.06 23.30
C VAL A 113 3.51 10.39 23.65
N GLY A 114 2.22 10.38 23.98
CA GLY A 114 1.41 11.58 24.21
C GLY A 114 1.89 12.56 25.29
N ASP A 115 2.66 12.09 26.28
CA ASP A 115 3.23 12.93 27.34
C ASP A 115 4.72 12.60 27.64
N GLY A 116 5.43 12.13 26.61
CA GLY A 116 6.85 11.78 26.72
C GLY A 116 7.15 10.88 27.91
N PHE A 117 8.08 11.29 28.78
CA PHE A 117 8.42 10.52 29.98
C PHE A 117 7.30 10.41 31.01
N GLN A 118 6.25 11.22 30.95
CA GLN A 118 5.10 11.12 31.85
C GLN A 118 3.97 10.27 31.29
N ALA A 119 4.11 9.77 30.06
CA ALA A 119 3.13 8.89 29.43
C ALA A 119 2.79 7.70 30.34
N LYS A 120 1.50 7.46 30.56
CA LYS A 120 1.02 6.45 31.54
C LYS A 120 1.60 5.05 31.29
N GLY A 121 1.69 4.64 30.04
CA GLY A 121 2.24 3.35 29.63
C GLY A 121 3.72 3.23 29.97
N PHE A 122 4.51 4.26 29.71
CA PHE A 122 5.92 4.27 30.11
C PHE A 122 6.07 4.30 31.63
N GLN A 123 5.29 5.10 32.35
CA GLN A 123 5.33 5.15 33.82
C GLN A 123 5.03 3.79 34.44
N LEU A 124 4.07 3.04 33.90
CA LEU A 124 3.80 1.66 34.32
C LEU A 124 4.98 0.74 34.04
N TYR A 125 5.53 0.80 32.83
CA TYR A 125 6.66 -0.01 32.41
C TYR A 125 7.91 0.25 33.26
N ALA A 126 8.25 1.52 33.48
CA ALA A 126 9.40 1.94 34.28
C ALA A 126 9.30 1.47 35.74
N ARG A 127 8.11 1.49 36.35
CA ARG A 127 7.89 0.96 37.70
C ARG A 127 8.15 -0.55 37.78
N LEU A 128 7.78 -1.30 36.74
CA LEU A 128 8.00 -2.75 36.68
C LEU A 128 9.45 -3.10 36.39
N ALA A 129 10.11 -2.36 35.48
CA ALA A 129 11.49 -2.59 35.09
C ALA A 129 12.51 -2.13 36.16
N GLY A 130 12.14 -1.15 37.00
CA GLY A 130 13.03 -0.57 38.01
C GLY A 130 14.25 0.10 37.39
N ALA A 131 15.40 0.04 38.07
CA ALA A 131 16.65 0.63 37.61
C ALA A 131 17.42 -0.23 36.59
N GLY A 132 16.86 -1.38 36.16
CA GLY A 132 17.56 -2.36 35.32
C GLY A 132 17.82 -1.91 33.88
N LEU A 133 17.17 -0.83 33.42
CA LEU A 133 17.23 -0.36 32.03
C LEU A 133 18.05 0.92 31.84
N GLY A 134 18.84 1.32 32.84
CA GLY A 134 19.69 2.51 32.77
C GLY A 134 18.95 3.80 33.12
N GLU A 135 19.35 4.90 32.49
CA GLU A 135 18.73 6.22 32.70
C GLU A 135 17.31 6.26 32.11
N THR A 136 16.52 7.26 32.51
CA THR A 136 15.11 7.41 32.08
C THR A 136 14.96 7.40 30.56
N GLY A 137 15.87 8.05 29.83
CA GLY A 137 15.87 8.07 28.37
C GLY A 137 16.11 6.70 27.74
N ASP A 138 17.03 5.91 28.30
CA ASP A 138 17.30 4.54 27.84
C ASP A 138 16.11 3.62 28.12
N ALA A 139 15.55 3.69 29.34
CA ALA A 139 14.36 2.94 29.71
C ALA A 139 13.17 3.28 28.80
N TYR A 140 12.99 4.56 28.46
CA TYR A 140 11.92 5.00 27.55
C TYR A 140 12.12 4.51 26.12
N ARG A 141 13.37 4.51 25.62
CA ARG A 141 13.68 3.92 24.31
C ARG A 141 13.36 2.43 24.28
N VAL A 142 13.75 1.68 25.32
CA VAL A 142 13.47 0.23 25.41
C VAL A 142 11.96 -0.03 25.47
N TYR A 143 11.22 0.80 26.21
CA TYR A 143 9.76 0.75 26.25
C TYR A 143 9.15 0.94 24.85
N LEU A 144 9.50 2.02 24.13
CA LEU A 144 8.98 2.26 22.78
C LEU A 144 9.34 1.12 21.82
N GLN A 145 10.55 0.57 21.92
CA GLN A 145 10.95 -0.59 21.13
C GLN A 145 10.11 -1.84 21.44
N SER A 146 9.68 -2.04 22.70
CA SER A 146 8.79 -3.13 23.07
C SER A 146 7.40 -2.96 22.46
N VAL A 147 6.89 -1.72 22.42
CA VAL A 147 5.62 -1.39 21.74
C VAL A 147 5.75 -1.65 20.24
N PHE A 148 6.88 -1.29 19.62
CA PHE A 148 7.13 -1.57 18.21
C PHE A 148 7.18 -3.08 17.92
N ASP A 149 7.85 -3.87 18.77
CA ASP A 149 7.91 -5.32 18.59
C ASP A 149 6.50 -5.96 18.65
N GLU A 150 5.60 -5.46 19.51
CA GLU A 150 4.21 -5.92 19.55
C GLU A 150 3.45 -5.60 18.26
N LEU A 151 3.52 -4.36 17.79
CA LEU A 151 2.84 -3.91 16.57
C LEU A 151 3.45 -4.50 15.29
N SER A 152 4.73 -4.89 15.32
CA SER A 152 5.40 -5.53 14.17
C SER A 152 4.80 -6.87 13.77
N ARG A 153 4.00 -7.51 14.64
CA ARG A 153 3.30 -8.75 14.33
C ARG A 153 2.28 -8.59 13.21
N ASP A 154 1.61 -7.44 13.16
CA ASP A 154 0.60 -7.12 12.14
C ASP A 154 1.18 -6.18 11.07
N LEU A 155 2.06 -5.26 11.46
CA LEU A 155 2.62 -4.22 10.59
C LEU A 155 4.17 -4.24 10.57
N PRO A 156 4.80 -5.34 10.15
CA PRO A 156 6.26 -5.48 10.19
C PRO A 156 6.94 -4.42 9.31
N GLY A 157 6.36 -4.10 8.16
CA GLY A 157 6.91 -3.11 7.25
C GLY A 157 7.12 -1.74 7.88
N LEU A 158 6.27 -1.34 8.84
CA LEU A 158 6.44 -0.09 9.59
C LEU A 158 7.20 -0.31 10.90
N PHE A 159 6.82 -1.27 11.74
CA PHE A 159 7.28 -1.33 13.13
C PHE A 159 8.48 -2.25 13.41
N ASP A 160 8.91 -3.08 12.46
CA ASP A 160 10.11 -3.90 12.68
C ASP A 160 11.35 -3.00 12.89
N ARG A 161 11.87 -2.96 14.12
CA ARG A 161 13.07 -2.19 14.47
C ARG A 161 14.36 -2.78 13.92
N TYR A 162 14.30 -3.99 13.37
CA TYR A 162 15.41 -4.63 12.66
C TYR A 162 15.36 -4.39 11.15
N SER A 163 14.31 -3.73 10.64
CA SER A 163 14.17 -3.42 9.22
C SER A 163 15.24 -2.41 8.76
N PRO A 164 15.67 -2.49 7.49
CA PRO A 164 16.72 -1.61 6.97
C PRO A 164 16.27 -0.16 6.95
N GLN A 165 15.00 0.10 6.63
CA GLN A 165 14.43 1.44 6.48
C GLN A 165 14.06 2.10 7.82
N GLY A 166 14.14 1.36 8.94
CA GLY A 166 13.83 1.87 10.28
C GLY A 166 14.81 1.40 11.36
N ARG A 167 16.07 1.16 10.98
CA ARG A 167 17.12 0.68 11.88
C ARG A 167 17.62 1.76 12.84
N LEU A 168 17.72 3.01 12.39
CA LEU A 168 18.15 4.13 13.21
C LEU A 168 16.98 4.65 14.05
N PHE A 169 17.29 5.11 15.26
CA PHE A 169 16.32 5.71 16.16
C PHE A 169 16.94 6.96 16.82
N PRO A 170 16.18 8.06 17.00
CA PRO A 170 16.74 9.30 17.48
C PRO A 170 17.29 9.15 18.91
N ARG A 171 18.39 9.87 19.19
CA ARG A 171 18.85 10.06 20.57
C ARG A 171 17.88 10.93 21.36
N GLU A 172 17.96 10.85 22.67
CA GLU A 172 17.00 11.47 23.60
C GLU A 172 16.68 12.92 23.27
N ALA A 173 17.71 13.76 23.06
CA ALA A 173 17.52 15.18 22.75
C ALA A 173 16.70 15.42 21.46
N ALA A 174 16.92 14.61 20.42
CA ALA A 174 16.15 14.70 19.18
C ALA A 174 14.75 14.10 19.35
N LEU A 175 14.64 12.97 20.06
CA LEU A 175 13.35 12.32 20.35
C LEU A 175 12.42 13.28 21.12
N MET A 176 12.91 13.96 22.15
CA MET A 176 12.11 14.90 22.94
C MET A 176 11.65 16.11 22.11
N GLN A 177 12.47 16.60 21.18
CA GLN A 177 12.05 17.64 20.23
C GLN A 177 10.94 17.14 19.31
N VAL A 178 11.07 15.91 18.78
CA VAL A 178 10.04 15.29 17.95
C VAL A 178 8.74 15.10 18.72
N LEU A 179 8.80 14.61 19.96
CA LEU A 179 7.62 14.45 20.82
C LEU A 179 6.96 15.79 21.15
N GLY A 180 7.73 16.86 21.37
CA GLY A 180 7.19 18.20 21.52
C GLY A 180 6.43 18.69 20.28
N GLN A 181 6.87 18.30 19.08
CA GLN A 181 6.15 18.58 17.83
C GLN A 181 4.86 17.75 17.70
N ILE A 182 4.93 16.44 18.01
CA ILE A 182 3.77 15.51 17.96
C ILE A 182 2.67 15.91 18.94
N ASN A 183 3.05 16.36 20.15
CA ASN A 183 2.11 16.66 21.24
C ASN A 183 1.66 18.14 21.25
N HIS A 184 1.85 18.86 20.14
CA HIS A 184 1.41 20.25 20.04
C HIS A 184 -0.13 20.35 20.02
N GLY A 185 -0.72 21.18 20.88
CA GLY A 185 -2.18 21.24 21.07
C GLY A 185 -3.01 21.53 19.82
N GLU A 186 -2.48 22.35 18.88
CA GLU A 186 -3.18 22.63 17.60
C GLU A 186 -3.37 21.42 16.68
N ILE A 187 -2.58 20.35 16.83
CA ILE A 187 -2.72 19.12 16.01
C ILE A 187 -3.35 17.98 16.80
N ASP A 188 -3.66 18.17 18.09
CA ASP A 188 -4.22 17.12 18.94
C ASP A 188 -5.51 16.48 18.38
N PRO A 189 -6.49 17.26 17.86
CA PRO A 189 -7.71 16.69 17.29
C PRO A 189 -7.46 15.80 16.07
N LEU A 190 -6.34 16.00 15.36
CA LEU A 190 -6.04 15.27 14.13
C LEU A 190 -5.71 13.80 14.40
N TRP A 191 -5.23 13.46 15.58
CA TRP A 191 -4.81 12.08 15.87
C TRP A 191 -5.98 11.08 15.86
N ALA A 192 -7.21 11.56 16.06
CA ALA A 192 -8.43 10.76 15.94
C ALA A 192 -8.91 10.57 14.48
N GLU A 193 -8.43 11.38 13.54
CA GLU A 193 -8.93 11.43 12.16
C GLU A 193 -8.17 10.46 11.24
N ASP A 194 -8.89 9.72 10.40
CA ASP A 194 -8.33 8.66 9.55
C ASP A 194 -7.38 9.16 8.47
N GLU A 195 -7.62 10.38 7.99
CA GLU A 195 -6.87 11.00 6.89
C GLU A 195 -5.49 11.51 7.33
N THR A 196 -5.25 11.67 8.64
CA THR A 196 -4.06 12.33 9.19
C THR A 196 -2.75 11.71 8.71
N ILE A 197 -2.69 10.38 8.62
CA ILE A 197 -1.48 9.70 8.15
C ILE A 197 -1.21 9.94 6.65
N GLY A 198 -2.28 10.07 5.84
CA GLY A 198 -2.16 10.43 4.43
C GLY A 198 -1.62 11.85 4.24
N TRP A 199 -2.08 12.79 5.06
CA TRP A 199 -1.54 14.16 5.08
C TRP A 199 -0.07 14.19 5.52
N ILE A 200 0.31 13.39 6.51
CA ILE A 200 1.70 13.25 6.93
C ILE A 200 2.58 12.77 5.76
N TYR A 201 2.14 11.75 5.03
CA TYR A 201 2.82 11.26 3.84
C TYR A 201 2.97 12.36 2.76
N GLN A 202 1.90 13.12 2.50
CA GLN A 202 1.91 14.21 1.51
C GLN A 202 2.86 15.36 1.88
N TYR A 203 2.86 15.77 3.14
CA TYR A 203 3.69 16.87 3.61
C TYR A 203 5.15 16.48 3.83
N PHE A 204 5.47 15.18 3.83
CA PHE A 204 6.85 14.72 3.96
C PHE A 204 7.73 15.20 2.79
N ASN A 205 7.19 15.25 1.57
CA ASN A 205 7.89 15.81 0.40
C ASN A 205 7.60 17.32 0.28
N SER A 206 8.65 18.14 0.25
CA SER A 206 8.49 19.61 0.30
C SER A 206 7.86 20.17 -0.98
N LYS A 207 7.20 21.33 -0.88
CA LYS A 207 6.64 22.03 -2.06
C LYS A 207 7.76 22.50 -2.99
N GLU A 208 8.90 22.85 -2.43
CA GLU A 208 10.11 23.29 -3.12
C GLU A 208 10.71 22.16 -3.95
N GLU A 209 10.79 20.94 -3.41
CA GLU A 209 11.28 19.77 -4.12
C GLU A 209 10.39 19.44 -5.32
N ARG A 210 9.06 19.45 -5.12
CA ARG A 210 8.08 19.28 -6.21
C ARG A 210 8.23 20.33 -7.30
N LYS A 211 8.40 21.61 -6.91
CA LYS A 211 8.60 22.71 -7.85
C LYS A 211 9.91 22.56 -8.63
N ALA A 212 11.02 22.28 -7.95
CA ALA A 212 12.32 22.08 -8.58
C ALA A 212 12.31 20.94 -9.61
N MET A 213 11.59 19.85 -9.33
CA MET A 213 11.39 18.78 -10.30
C MET A 213 10.63 19.26 -11.55
N ARG A 214 9.51 19.97 -11.38
CA ARG A 214 8.70 20.50 -12.50
C ARG A 214 9.48 21.53 -13.34
N ASP A 215 10.26 22.39 -12.69
CA ASP A 215 11.10 23.38 -13.38
C ASP A 215 12.23 22.70 -14.17
N ALA A 216 12.75 21.57 -13.69
CA ALA A 216 13.83 20.83 -14.35
C ALA A 216 13.38 20.06 -15.60
N SER A 217 12.12 19.63 -15.67
CA SER A 217 11.58 18.89 -16.82
C SER A 217 10.05 18.88 -16.82
N GLN A 218 9.44 19.10 -17.98
CA GLN A 218 7.98 18.98 -18.17
C GLN A 218 7.49 17.55 -17.91
N ALA A 219 8.14 16.55 -18.52
CA ALA A 219 7.87 15.14 -18.26
C ALA A 219 8.63 14.63 -17.01
N PRO A 220 8.07 13.69 -16.23
CA PRO A 220 8.81 13.03 -15.16
C PRO A 220 10.03 12.27 -15.71
N ARG A 221 11.19 12.42 -15.05
CA ARG A 221 12.43 11.74 -15.47
C ARG A 221 12.51 10.29 -15.02
N ASN A 222 11.83 9.94 -13.91
CA ASN A 222 11.81 8.61 -13.31
C ASN A 222 10.54 8.44 -12.45
N SER A 223 10.34 7.23 -11.91
CA SER A 223 9.20 6.87 -11.07
C SER A 223 9.09 7.70 -9.78
N ARG A 224 10.22 8.05 -9.16
CA ARG A 224 10.23 8.92 -7.97
C ARG A 224 9.63 10.30 -8.29
N GLU A 225 10.06 10.91 -9.39
CA GLU A 225 9.48 12.19 -9.80
C GLU A 225 8.02 12.06 -10.18
N LEU A 226 7.64 10.97 -10.85
CA LEU A 226 6.24 10.70 -11.19
C LEU A 226 5.36 10.65 -9.94
N ALA A 227 5.77 9.88 -8.93
CA ALA A 227 5.07 9.75 -7.65
C ALA A 227 4.98 11.09 -6.92
N VAL A 228 6.11 11.79 -6.75
CA VAL A 228 6.18 13.06 -6.01
C VAL A 228 5.37 14.17 -6.71
N ARG A 229 5.34 14.21 -8.05
CA ARG A 229 4.58 15.22 -8.81
C ARG A 229 3.06 15.00 -8.79
N ASN A 230 2.61 13.75 -8.61
CA ASN A 230 1.20 13.33 -8.65
C ASN A 230 0.61 12.97 -7.28
N GLN A 231 1.32 13.27 -6.18
CA GLN A 231 0.86 12.99 -4.83
C GLN A 231 -0.23 14.00 -4.39
N PHE A 232 -1.46 13.75 -4.81
CA PHE A 232 -2.63 14.59 -4.50
C PHE A 232 -3.68 13.83 -3.70
N PHE A 233 -4.18 14.47 -2.64
CA PHE A 233 -5.27 13.98 -1.83
C PHE A 233 -6.60 14.01 -2.61
N THR A 234 -7.36 12.92 -2.59
CA THR A 234 -8.73 12.88 -3.11
C THR A 234 -9.72 13.27 -2.02
N PRO A 235 -10.52 14.35 -2.19
CA PRO A 235 -11.49 14.79 -1.19
C PRO A 235 -12.51 13.71 -0.85
N ARG A 236 -12.95 13.70 0.41
CA ARG A 236 -13.91 12.71 0.92
C ARG A 236 -15.18 12.57 0.08
N TYR A 237 -15.80 13.67 -0.35
CA TYR A 237 -17.02 13.59 -1.16
C TYR A 237 -16.79 12.93 -2.53
N VAL A 238 -15.59 13.06 -3.12
CA VAL A 238 -15.23 12.39 -4.38
C VAL A 238 -15.03 10.90 -4.12
N VAL A 239 -14.36 10.56 -3.01
CA VAL A 239 -14.19 9.17 -2.58
C VAL A 239 -15.55 8.50 -2.39
N GLU A 240 -16.44 9.11 -1.60
CA GLU A 240 -17.78 8.60 -1.35
C GLU A 240 -18.58 8.49 -2.65
N PHE A 241 -18.57 9.53 -3.51
CA PHE A 241 -19.23 9.48 -4.82
C PHE A 241 -18.78 8.31 -5.71
N LEU A 242 -17.46 8.08 -5.82
CA LEU A 242 -16.94 7.02 -6.68
C LEU A 242 -17.21 5.63 -6.10
N VAL A 243 -17.05 5.43 -4.80
CA VAL A 243 -17.27 4.13 -4.14
C VAL A 243 -18.77 3.80 -4.06
N ASP A 244 -19.62 4.77 -3.73
CA ASP A 244 -21.08 4.61 -3.71
C ASP A 244 -21.58 4.16 -5.08
N ASN A 245 -21.14 4.82 -6.15
CA ASN A 245 -21.59 4.50 -7.50
C ASN A 245 -20.84 3.31 -8.17
N THR A 246 -19.90 2.67 -7.45
CA THR A 246 -19.24 1.43 -7.87
C THR A 246 -19.63 0.26 -6.98
N LEU A 247 -18.98 0.07 -5.83
CA LEU A 247 -19.24 -1.00 -4.87
C LEU A 247 -20.67 -0.93 -4.33
N GLY A 248 -21.09 0.25 -3.84
CA GLY A 248 -22.44 0.46 -3.33
C GLY A 248 -23.51 0.16 -4.39
N ARG A 249 -23.27 0.60 -5.62
CA ARG A 249 -24.15 0.36 -6.77
C ARG A 249 -24.26 -1.12 -7.16
N LEU A 250 -23.16 -1.86 -7.14
CA LEU A 250 -23.19 -3.30 -7.40
C LEU A 250 -24.05 -4.02 -6.36
N TRP A 251 -23.83 -3.71 -5.08
CA TRP A 251 -24.57 -4.34 -3.99
C TRP A 251 -26.06 -3.95 -3.97
N PHE A 252 -26.36 -2.67 -4.19
CA PHE A 252 -27.73 -2.17 -4.36
C PHE A 252 -28.47 -2.92 -5.48
N ASN A 253 -27.81 -3.17 -6.61
CA ASN A 253 -28.40 -3.91 -7.70
C ASN A 253 -28.65 -5.37 -7.32
N TRP A 254 -27.65 -6.07 -6.79
CA TRP A 254 -27.77 -7.51 -6.46
C TRP A 254 -28.84 -7.79 -5.40
N THR A 255 -29.04 -6.88 -4.46
CA THR A 255 -30.08 -6.98 -3.42
C THR A 255 -31.47 -6.54 -3.89
N GLY A 256 -31.66 -6.20 -5.17
CA GLY A 256 -32.93 -5.67 -5.66
C GLY A 256 -33.33 -4.35 -4.97
N GLY A 257 -32.35 -3.57 -4.53
CA GLY A 257 -32.52 -2.33 -3.78
C GLY A 257 -32.87 -2.50 -2.30
N GLN A 258 -32.89 -3.73 -1.79
CA GLN A 258 -33.17 -4.07 -0.40
C GLN A 258 -31.86 -4.18 0.40
N THR A 259 -31.22 -3.03 0.63
CA THR A 259 -29.97 -2.94 1.41
C THR A 259 -29.93 -1.64 2.21
N ALA A 260 -29.33 -1.69 3.39
CA ALA A 260 -29.04 -0.51 4.22
C ALA A 260 -28.06 0.46 3.52
N LEU A 261 -27.28 -0.02 2.54
CA LEU A 261 -26.43 0.85 1.74
C LEU A 261 -27.20 1.92 0.96
N ARG A 262 -28.49 1.70 0.68
CA ARG A 262 -29.33 2.71 0.01
C ARG A 262 -29.40 4.03 0.79
N ASP A 263 -29.48 3.95 2.12
CA ASP A 263 -29.58 5.11 3.00
C ASP A 263 -28.20 5.61 3.44
N ARG A 264 -27.21 4.71 3.52
CA ARG A 264 -25.84 5.02 3.94
C ARG A 264 -25.03 5.72 2.85
N CYS A 265 -25.16 5.28 1.60
CA CYS A 265 -24.44 5.82 0.46
C CYS A 265 -25.07 7.13 -0.02
N GLN A 266 -24.63 8.25 0.57
CA GLN A 266 -25.19 9.59 0.33
C GLN A 266 -25.13 10.03 -1.14
N TYR A 267 -24.15 9.52 -1.90
CA TYR A 267 -23.91 9.90 -3.28
C TYR A 267 -24.38 8.81 -4.28
N LEU A 268 -24.98 7.71 -3.80
CA LEU A 268 -25.53 6.68 -4.67
C LEU A 268 -26.64 7.27 -5.54
N LEU A 269 -26.46 7.23 -6.85
CA LEU A 269 -27.50 7.68 -7.77
C LEU A 269 -28.52 6.56 -7.99
N VAL A 270 -29.74 6.80 -7.52
CA VAL A 270 -30.91 5.94 -7.74
C VAL A 270 -31.97 6.77 -8.46
N LYS A 271 -32.46 6.29 -9.62
CA LYS A 271 -33.57 6.99 -10.29
C LYS A 271 -34.88 6.74 -9.53
N PRO A 272 -35.83 7.69 -9.51
CA PRO A 272 -37.08 7.54 -8.74
C PRO A 272 -37.91 6.30 -9.09
N ASP A 273 -37.84 5.87 -10.34
CA ASP A 273 -38.56 4.72 -10.92
C ASP A 273 -37.68 3.47 -11.06
N GLU A 274 -36.46 3.50 -10.53
CA GLU A 274 -35.52 2.38 -10.64
C GLU A 274 -35.94 1.21 -9.74
N GLN A 275 -36.18 0.05 -10.36
CA GLN A 275 -36.39 -1.23 -9.69
C GLN A 275 -35.36 -2.22 -10.20
N PRO A 276 -34.20 -2.35 -9.53
CA PRO A 276 -33.20 -3.34 -9.94
C PRO A 276 -33.74 -4.75 -9.72
N GLU A 277 -33.39 -5.65 -10.62
CA GLU A 277 -33.70 -7.07 -10.49
C GLU A 277 -32.78 -7.71 -9.45
N MET A 278 -33.40 -8.35 -8.47
CA MET A 278 -32.71 -9.03 -7.39
C MET A 278 -32.01 -10.29 -7.91
N ALA A 279 -30.76 -10.50 -7.48
CA ALA A 279 -30.02 -11.69 -7.87
C ALA A 279 -30.62 -12.96 -7.22
N GLU A 280 -30.61 -14.08 -7.94
CA GLU A 280 -31.05 -15.37 -7.41
C GLU A 280 -30.18 -15.84 -6.24
N ARG A 281 -28.86 -15.61 -6.34
CA ARG A 281 -27.86 -15.84 -5.29
C ARG A 281 -27.02 -14.59 -5.14
N LEU A 282 -26.87 -14.08 -3.92
CA LEU A 282 -25.93 -13.00 -3.65
C LEU A 282 -24.50 -13.54 -3.73
N ARG A 283 -23.57 -12.72 -4.23
CA ARG A 283 -22.14 -13.04 -4.19
C ARG A 283 -21.67 -13.17 -2.74
N ASP A 284 -20.93 -14.23 -2.45
CA ASP A 284 -20.24 -14.35 -1.17
C ASP A 284 -19.28 -13.16 -1.00
N PRO A 285 -19.36 -12.43 0.13
CA PRO A 285 -18.59 -11.20 0.30
C PRO A 285 -17.09 -11.43 0.23
N ARG A 286 -16.58 -12.62 0.59
CA ARG A 286 -15.16 -12.98 0.53
C ARG A 286 -14.62 -13.11 -0.90
N THR A 287 -15.50 -13.04 -1.89
CA THR A 287 -15.15 -13.17 -3.32
C THR A 287 -15.25 -11.86 -4.10
N ILE A 288 -15.75 -10.79 -3.47
CA ILE A 288 -15.92 -9.47 -4.10
C ILE A 288 -14.62 -8.68 -3.96
N LYS A 289 -13.93 -8.41 -5.08
CA LYS A 289 -12.60 -7.79 -5.04
C LYS A 289 -12.63 -6.36 -5.55
N LEU A 290 -12.08 -5.45 -4.75
CA LEU A 290 -11.87 -4.04 -5.08
C LEU A 290 -10.37 -3.76 -5.16
N ILE A 291 -9.92 -3.06 -6.21
CA ILE A 291 -8.53 -2.59 -6.31
C ILE A 291 -8.45 -1.08 -6.52
N ASP A 292 -7.50 -0.46 -5.83
CA ASP A 292 -6.95 0.84 -6.19
C ASP A 292 -5.52 0.64 -6.76
N PRO A 293 -5.32 0.78 -8.08
CA PRO A 293 -4.03 0.54 -8.74
C PRO A 293 -2.99 1.65 -8.55
N ALA A 294 -3.36 2.77 -7.91
CA ALA A 294 -2.48 3.90 -7.61
C ALA A 294 -2.86 4.46 -6.23
N CYS A 295 -2.76 3.60 -5.21
CA CYS A 295 -3.56 3.74 -4.00
C CYS A 295 -3.14 4.86 -3.04
N GLY A 296 -1.90 5.36 -3.09
CA GLY A 296 -1.43 6.37 -2.15
C GLY A 296 -1.65 5.93 -0.70
N SER A 297 -2.47 6.68 0.04
CA SER A 297 -2.86 6.39 1.44
C SER A 297 -4.16 5.58 1.58
N MET A 298 -4.69 5.00 0.50
CA MET A 298 -5.83 4.09 0.49
C MET A 298 -7.19 4.70 0.90
N HIS A 299 -7.46 5.98 0.60
CA HIS A 299 -8.73 6.59 1.02
C HIS A 299 -9.97 5.89 0.44
N PHE A 300 -9.90 5.44 -0.82
CA PHE A 300 -10.98 4.68 -1.42
C PHE A 300 -11.22 3.36 -0.68
N GLY A 301 -10.15 2.63 -0.36
CA GLY A 301 -10.24 1.41 0.44
C GLY A 301 -10.79 1.67 1.85
N LEU A 302 -10.41 2.77 2.51
CA LEU A 302 -10.92 3.10 3.85
C LEU A 302 -12.43 3.30 3.88
N TYR A 303 -13.01 3.95 2.88
CA TYR A 303 -14.48 4.10 2.80
C TYR A 303 -15.15 2.82 2.29
N ALA A 304 -14.53 2.09 1.36
CA ALA A 304 -15.02 0.79 0.93
C ALA A 304 -15.08 -0.23 2.09
N PHE A 305 -14.13 -0.18 3.03
CA PHE A 305 -14.11 -1.00 4.24
C PHE A 305 -15.42 -0.89 5.03
N ASP A 306 -15.89 0.34 5.19
CA ASP A 306 -17.12 0.68 5.89
C ASP A 306 -18.36 0.11 5.18
N LEU A 307 -18.35 0.06 3.84
CA LEU A 307 -19.42 -0.53 3.05
C LEU A 307 -19.35 -2.06 3.09
N PHE A 308 -18.15 -2.65 3.00
CA PHE A 308 -17.98 -4.09 3.13
C PHE A 308 -18.48 -4.61 4.48
N GLN A 309 -18.29 -3.88 5.59
CA GLN A 309 -18.88 -4.29 6.87
C GLN A 309 -20.40 -4.49 6.80
N GLU A 310 -21.11 -3.62 6.06
CA GLU A 310 -22.55 -3.78 5.83
C GLU A 310 -22.83 -5.01 4.96
N ILE A 311 -22.09 -5.16 3.86
CA ILE A 311 -22.24 -6.29 2.93
C ILE A 311 -22.04 -7.63 3.66
N TYR A 312 -21.02 -7.74 4.52
CA TYR A 312 -20.79 -8.94 5.32
C TYR A 312 -21.94 -9.21 6.30
N ARG A 313 -22.51 -8.18 6.94
CA ARG A 313 -23.67 -8.34 7.82
C ARG A 313 -24.90 -8.83 7.05
N GLU A 314 -25.25 -8.17 5.95
CA GLU A 314 -26.43 -8.52 5.15
C GLU A 314 -26.31 -9.92 4.52
N THR A 315 -25.10 -10.35 4.15
CA THR A 315 -24.87 -11.69 3.58
C THR A 315 -25.00 -12.81 4.61
N TRP A 316 -24.67 -12.55 5.88
CA TRP A 316 -24.98 -13.51 6.95
C TRP A 316 -26.48 -13.72 7.08
N ASP A 317 -27.26 -12.63 7.18
CA ASP A 317 -28.72 -12.70 7.29
C ASP A 317 -29.34 -13.40 6.07
N TRP A 318 -28.80 -13.11 4.88
CA TRP A 318 -29.19 -13.78 3.64
C TRP A 318 -28.96 -15.29 3.68
N GLU A 319 -27.77 -15.75 4.07
CA GLU A 319 -27.44 -17.17 4.14
C GLU A 319 -28.30 -17.89 5.18
N GLN A 320 -28.61 -17.25 6.31
CA GLN A 320 -29.53 -17.84 7.30
C GLN A 320 -30.95 -18.03 6.75
N ALA A 321 -31.42 -17.13 5.87
CA ALA A 321 -32.74 -17.22 5.26
C ALA A 321 -32.82 -18.21 4.09
N HIS A 322 -31.73 -18.39 3.33
CA HIS A 322 -31.71 -19.16 2.08
C HIS A 322 -30.93 -20.49 2.17
N GLY A 323 -30.28 -20.74 3.30
CA GLY A 323 -29.44 -21.92 3.52
C GLY A 323 -28.00 -21.76 3.02
N PRO A 324 -27.13 -22.75 3.30
CA PRO A 324 -25.68 -22.67 3.07
C PRO A 324 -25.24 -22.56 1.60
N ASP A 325 -26.15 -22.83 0.66
CA ASP A 325 -25.92 -22.65 -0.79
C ASP A 325 -26.56 -21.36 -1.35
N GLY A 326 -27.16 -20.53 -0.48
CA GLY A 326 -27.81 -19.27 -0.85
C GLY A 326 -26.85 -18.18 -1.36
N LEU A 327 -25.54 -18.32 -1.09
CA LEU A 327 -24.50 -17.44 -1.60
C LEU A 327 -23.76 -18.09 -2.78
N ASP A 328 -23.46 -17.30 -3.81
CA ASP A 328 -22.55 -17.66 -4.90
C ASP A 328 -21.10 -17.56 -4.41
N ARG A 329 -20.49 -18.73 -4.22
CA ARG A 329 -19.08 -18.93 -3.83
C ARG A 329 -18.20 -19.32 -5.02
N GLU A 330 -18.80 -19.65 -6.17
CA GLU A 330 -18.10 -20.14 -7.36
C GLU A 330 -17.45 -18.99 -8.10
N THR A 331 -18.20 -17.89 -8.27
CA THR A 331 -17.69 -16.71 -8.95
C THR A 331 -16.58 -16.09 -8.10
N GLY A 332 -15.34 -16.16 -8.59
CA GLY A 332 -14.17 -15.52 -7.95
C GLY A 332 -13.71 -16.15 -6.63
N GLY A 333 -14.33 -17.23 -6.17
CA GLY A 333 -13.94 -17.97 -4.98
C GLY A 333 -13.06 -19.19 -5.27
N SER A 334 -12.48 -19.73 -4.20
CA SER A 334 -11.76 -21.01 -4.25
C SER A 334 -12.75 -22.18 -4.18
N PRO A 335 -12.49 -23.33 -4.83
CA PRO A 335 -13.30 -24.54 -4.69
C PRO A 335 -13.49 -25.00 -3.24
N ASP A 336 -12.54 -24.66 -2.36
CA ASP A 336 -12.56 -25.06 -0.95
C ASP A 336 -13.29 -24.05 -0.03
N LEU A 337 -13.88 -22.99 -0.58
CA LEU A 337 -14.55 -21.95 0.20
C LEU A 337 -15.87 -22.49 0.78
N LYS A 338 -15.90 -22.71 2.10
CA LYS A 338 -17.08 -23.18 2.84
C LYS A 338 -18.11 -22.06 3.05
N SER A 339 -19.37 -22.41 3.31
CA SER A 339 -20.43 -21.47 3.69
C SER A 339 -20.05 -20.70 4.98
N LEU A 340 -20.71 -19.57 5.25
CA LEU A 340 -20.45 -18.82 6.49
C LEU A 340 -20.88 -19.65 7.71
N ALA A 341 -22.05 -20.31 7.63
CA ALA A 341 -22.57 -21.18 8.68
C ALA A 341 -21.68 -22.41 8.96
N ASP A 342 -20.97 -22.96 7.97
CA ASP A 342 -20.01 -24.05 8.19
C ASP A 342 -18.67 -23.55 8.73
N THR A 343 -18.36 -22.27 8.54
CA THR A 343 -17.07 -21.66 8.93
C THR A 343 -17.11 -21.10 10.34
N TYR A 344 -18.23 -20.49 10.74
CA TYR A 344 -18.38 -19.77 12.02
C TYR A 344 -19.42 -20.42 12.91
N ALA A 345 -19.10 -20.53 14.20
CA ALA A 345 -19.99 -21.13 15.19
C ALA A 345 -21.27 -20.32 15.41
N ASP A 346 -21.16 -18.99 15.34
CA ASP A 346 -22.26 -18.05 15.54
C ASP A 346 -21.96 -16.70 14.86
N HIS A 347 -22.97 -15.82 14.86
CA HIS A 347 -22.91 -14.50 14.26
C HIS A 347 -21.86 -13.58 14.91
N ASP A 348 -21.65 -13.68 16.23
CA ASP A 348 -20.68 -12.84 16.94
C ASP A 348 -19.24 -13.23 16.59
N ALA A 349 -18.98 -14.54 16.42
CA ALA A 349 -17.70 -15.05 15.93
C ALA A 349 -17.43 -14.60 14.50
N PHE A 350 -18.46 -14.62 13.64
CA PHE A 350 -18.37 -14.12 12.27
C PHE A 350 -18.08 -12.62 12.24
N LEU A 351 -18.89 -11.78 12.90
CA LEU A 351 -18.71 -10.32 12.91
C LEU A 351 -17.37 -9.90 13.50
N ARG A 352 -16.85 -10.64 14.49
CA ARG A 352 -15.50 -10.42 15.02
C ARG A 352 -14.42 -10.62 13.96
N ASP A 353 -14.64 -11.52 13.02
CA ASP A 353 -13.66 -11.85 11.98
C ASP A 353 -13.77 -10.94 10.75
N VAL A 354 -14.93 -10.33 10.51
CA VAL A 354 -15.21 -9.46 9.34
C VAL A 354 -14.11 -8.41 9.07
N PRO A 355 -13.63 -7.60 10.05
CA PRO A 355 -12.56 -6.63 9.78
C PRO A 355 -11.28 -7.24 9.19
N ARG A 356 -10.92 -8.46 9.60
CA ARG A 356 -9.78 -9.20 9.04
C ARG A 356 -10.08 -9.69 7.62
N LEU A 357 -11.26 -10.28 7.41
CA LEU A 357 -11.71 -10.75 6.09
C LEU A 357 -11.69 -9.63 5.03
N ILE A 358 -12.11 -8.42 5.40
CA ILE A 358 -12.12 -7.27 4.49
C ILE A 358 -10.71 -6.93 3.99
N ILE A 359 -9.72 -6.93 4.89
CA ILE A 359 -8.32 -6.62 4.54
C ILE A 359 -7.69 -7.74 3.70
N GLU A 360 -8.05 -8.99 3.97
CA GLU A 360 -7.47 -10.15 3.31
C GLU A 360 -8.08 -10.48 1.95
N HIS A 361 -9.38 -10.21 1.76
CA HIS A 361 -10.12 -10.71 0.60
C HIS A 361 -10.72 -9.63 -0.29
N ASN A 362 -10.89 -8.41 0.22
CA ASN A 362 -11.70 -7.41 -0.48
C ASN A 362 -10.90 -6.22 -1.01
N ILE A 363 -9.99 -5.64 -0.22
CA ILE A 363 -9.35 -4.37 -0.54
C ILE A 363 -7.91 -4.58 -0.99
N TYR A 364 -7.68 -4.41 -2.29
CA TYR A 364 -6.38 -4.50 -2.93
C TYR A 364 -5.83 -3.10 -3.25
N GLY A 365 -4.52 -2.97 -3.13
CA GLY A 365 -3.82 -1.71 -3.40
C GLY A 365 -2.48 -1.93 -4.06
N VAL A 366 -2.16 -1.09 -5.04
CA VAL A 366 -0.82 -1.01 -5.60
C VAL A 366 -0.33 0.42 -5.58
N ASP A 367 0.93 0.62 -5.20
CA ASP A 367 1.62 1.90 -5.38
C ASP A 367 3.08 1.68 -5.79
N ILE A 368 3.63 2.59 -6.59
CA ILE A 368 5.04 2.57 -7.01
C ILE A 368 5.97 3.14 -5.91
N ASP A 369 5.43 3.87 -4.94
CA ASP A 369 6.17 4.31 -3.76
C ASP A 369 5.95 3.31 -2.60
N PRO A 370 6.98 2.57 -2.17
CA PRO A 370 6.85 1.62 -1.06
C PRO A 370 6.40 2.27 0.25
N ARG A 371 6.68 3.57 0.41
CA ARG A 371 6.23 4.35 1.55
C ARG A 371 4.71 4.55 1.53
N ALA A 372 4.13 4.82 0.36
CA ALA A 372 2.67 4.93 0.22
C ALA A 372 1.99 3.61 0.60
N ALA A 373 2.48 2.49 0.06
CA ALA A 373 1.99 1.15 0.39
C ALA A 373 2.05 0.86 1.91
N GLN A 374 3.15 1.23 2.58
CA GLN A 374 3.28 1.10 4.03
C GLN A 374 2.21 1.92 4.79
N ILE A 375 1.93 3.16 4.35
CA ILE A 375 0.91 4.02 4.94
C ILE A 375 -0.51 3.49 4.68
N ALA A 376 -0.78 3.00 3.48
CA ALA A 376 -2.04 2.35 3.12
C ALA A 376 -2.32 1.13 4.01
N SER A 377 -1.33 0.26 4.22
CA SER A 377 -1.46 -0.89 5.13
C SER A 377 -1.74 -0.48 6.57
N LEU A 378 -1.03 0.53 7.09
CA LEU A 378 -1.27 1.08 8.42
C LEU A 378 -2.69 1.66 8.54
N ALA A 379 -3.15 2.40 7.54
CA ALA A 379 -4.47 3.02 7.53
C ALA A 379 -5.58 1.97 7.59
N LEU A 380 -5.48 0.89 6.80
CA LEU A 380 -6.41 -0.24 6.84
C LEU A 380 -6.37 -0.96 8.19
N TRP A 381 -5.18 -1.18 8.76
CA TRP A 381 -5.06 -1.79 10.09
C TRP A 381 -5.73 -0.93 11.17
N LEU A 382 -5.49 0.40 11.18
CA LEU A 382 -6.14 1.32 12.11
C LEU A 382 -7.66 1.32 11.97
N ARG A 383 -8.17 1.16 10.74
CA ARG A 383 -9.61 1.03 10.46
C ARG A 383 -10.18 -0.26 11.06
N ALA A 384 -9.51 -1.41 10.90
CA ALA A 384 -9.93 -2.67 11.52
C ALA A 384 -9.89 -2.60 13.05
N GLN A 385 -8.83 -2.02 13.62
CA GLN A 385 -8.72 -1.81 15.07
C GLN A 385 -9.84 -0.93 15.63
N ARG A 386 -10.24 0.11 14.90
CA ARG A 386 -11.39 0.95 15.25
C ARG A 386 -12.70 0.15 15.20
N ALA A 387 -12.92 -0.63 14.14
CA ALA A 387 -14.13 -1.46 14.03
C ALA A 387 -14.25 -2.44 15.21
N TRP A 388 -13.15 -3.09 15.62
CA TRP A 388 -13.15 -3.94 16.81
C TRP A 388 -13.35 -3.18 18.12
N HIS A 389 -12.78 -1.98 18.25
CA HIS A 389 -12.99 -1.13 19.41
C HIS A 389 -14.46 -0.74 19.55
N ASP A 390 -15.08 -0.26 18.46
CA ASP A 390 -16.49 0.15 18.42
C ASP A 390 -17.44 -1.03 18.70
N ALA A 391 -17.05 -2.24 18.28
CA ALA A 391 -17.75 -3.49 18.60
C ALA A 391 -17.46 -4.05 20.01
N GLY A 392 -16.64 -3.38 20.83
CA GLY A 392 -16.31 -3.82 22.18
C GLY A 392 -15.38 -5.05 22.26
N VAL A 393 -14.72 -5.42 21.17
CA VAL A 393 -13.79 -6.56 21.11
C VAL A 393 -12.47 -6.17 21.78
N LYS A 394 -12.13 -6.88 22.86
CA LYS A 394 -10.89 -6.68 23.62
C LYS A 394 -9.68 -6.99 22.77
N ALA A 395 -8.59 -6.24 22.93
CA ALA A 395 -7.37 -6.36 22.12
C ALA A 395 -6.85 -7.81 21.99
N LYS A 396 -6.83 -8.57 23.09
CA LYS A 396 -6.39 -9.97 23.11
C LYS A 396 -7.28 -10.96 22.31
N ASP A 397 -8.53 -10.56 22.05
CA ASP A 397 -9.52 -11.38 21.36
C ASP A 397 -9.68 -10.95 19.89
N ARG A 398 -8.94 -9.93 19.45
CA ARG A 398 -8.93 -9.46 18.06
C ARG A 398 -8.12 -10.44 17.20
N PRO A 399 -8.66 -10.87 16.04
CA PRO A 399 -7.90 -11.63 15.05
C PRO A 399 -6.64 -10.88 14.62
N GLN A 400 -5.56 -11.61 14.34
CA GLN A 400 -4.37 -11.01 13.73
C GLN A 400 -4.68 -10.62 12.30
N VAL A 401 -4.31 -9.39 11.92
CA VAL A 401 -4.39 -8.94 10.53
C VAL A 401 -3.06 -9.28 9.87
N GLY A 402 -3.08 -10.12 8.83
CA GLY A 402 -1.88 -10.44 8.06
C GLY A 402 -1.35 -9.25 7.24
N GLN A 403 -0.47 -9.51 6.27
CA GLN A 403 0.12 -8.47 5.42
C GLN A 403 -0.88 -7.73 4.50
N GLY A 404 -2.15 -8.17 4.47
CA GLY A 404 -3.21 -7.62 3.62
C GLY A 404 -2.91 -7.71 2.12
N GLN A 405 -3.64 -6.95 1.32
CA GLN A 405 -3.50 -6.95 -0.15
C GLN A 405 -2.97 -5.62 -0.72
N VAL A 406 -2.21 -4.87 0.09
CA VAL A 406 -1.46 -3.70 -0.41
C VAL A 406 -0.04 -4.12 -0.78
N VAL A 407 0.38 -3.79 -2.01
CA VAL A 407 1.67 -4.17 -2.59
C VAL A 407 2.40 -2.94 -3.10
N ALA A 408 3.69 -2.87 -2.80
CA ALA A 408 4.58 -1.88 -3.40
C ALA A 408 5.19 -2.47 -4.68
N ALA A 409 5.08 -1.75 -5.79
CA ALA A 409 5.76 -2.09 -7.04
C ALA A 409 7.26 -1.74 -6.92
N VAL A 410 8.02 -2.61 -6.24
CA VAL A 410 9.47 -2.47 -6.02
C VAL A 410 10.28 -3.07 -7.16
N ALA A 411 11.57 -2.74 -7.18
CA ALA A 411 12.48 -3.30 -8.17
C ALA A 411 12.72 -4.78 -7.87
N PRO A 412 12.77 -5.65 -8.90
CA PRO A 412 13.25 -7.00 -8.67
C PRO A 412 14.72 -6.94 -8.19
N PRO A 413 15.17 -7.94 -7.42
CA PRO A 413 16.52 -7.94 -6.89
C PRO A 413 17.59 -7.83 -7.98
N ALA A 414 18.56 -6.94 -7.77
CA ALA A 414 19.62 -6.62 -8.74
C ALA A 414 20.91 -7.42 -8.52
N GLU A 415 21.08 -8.03 -7.34
CA GLU A 415 22.30 -8.72 -6.92
C GLU A 415 22.56 -10.02 -7.68
N VAL A 416 23.38 -9.94 -8.72
CA VAL A 416 23.74 -11.08 -9.58
C VAL A 416 24.32 -12.26 -8.77
N ASP A 417 25.19 -12.00 -7.79
CA ASP A 417 25.83 -13.07 -7.02
C ASP A 417 24.87 -13.76 -6.05
N LEU A 418 23.97 -13.01 -5.40
CA LEU A 418 22.95 -13.59 -4.53
C LEU A 418 21.94 -14.38 -5.36
N ARG A 419 21.55 -13.85 -6.52
CA ARG A 419 20.68 -14.54 -7.48
C ARG A 419 21.27 -15.88 -7.89
N LYS A 420 22.55 -15.91 -8.29
CA LYS A 420 23.24 -17.17 -8.67
C LYS A 420 23.30 -18.18 -7.53
N ARG A 421 23.54 -17.72 -6.29
CA ARG A 421 23.56 -18.61 -5.12
C ARG A 421 22.19 -19.20 -4.83
N PHE A 422 21.16 -18.36 -4.82
CA PHE A 422 19.77 -18.80 -4.61
C PHE A 422 19.34 -19.80 -5.70
N MET A 423 19.59 -19.48 -6.97
CA MET A 423 19.27 -20.38 -8.08
C MET A 423 19.97 -21.74 -8.01
N ALA A 424 21.16 -21.83 -7.40
CA ALA A 424 21.86 -23.09 -7.24
C ALA A 424 21.22 -24.03 -6.20
N GLU A 425 20.31 -23.51 -5.38
CA GLU A 425 19.54 -24.27 -4.37
C GLU A 425 18.18 -24.75 -4.91
N LEU A 426 17.78 -24.30 -6.11
CA LEU A 426 16.51 -24.63 -6.74
C LEU A 426 16.62 -25.81 -7.72
N ASP A 427 15.46 -26.41 -8.04
CA ASP A 427 15.33 -27.26 -9.22
C ASP A 427 15.71 -26.47 -10.49
N PRO A 428 16.39 -27.08 -11.49
CA PRO A 428 16.81 -26.37 -12.70
C PRO A 428 15.69 -25.62 -13.44
N LEU A 429 14.48 -26.17 -13.48
CA LEU A 429 13.34 -25.51 -14.14
C LEU A 429 12.81 -24.35 -13.29
N ASP A 430 12.71 -24.53 -11.98
CA ASP A 430 12.29 -23.45 -11.07
C ASP A 430 13.34 -22.31 -11.07
N ALA A 431 14.63 -22.64 -11.19
CA ALA A 431 15.71 -21.66 -11.34
C ALA A 431 15.62 -20.85 -12.64
N GLU A 432 15.36 -21.52 -13.77
CA GLU A 432 15.15 -20.84 -15.06
C GLU A 432 13.91 -19.96 -15.02
N LEU A 433 12.79 -20.48 -14.49
CA LEU A 433 11.55 -19.73 -14.32
C LEU A 433 11.77 -18.47 -13.48
N PHE A 434 12.46 -18.61 -12.35
CA PHE A 434 12.76 -17.51 -11.45
C PHE A 434 13.58 -16.42 -12.16
N GLU A 435 14.66 -16.77 -12.86
CA GLU A 435 15.50 -15.78 -13.55
C GLU A 435 14.72 -15.03 -14.65
N GLN A 436 13.93 -15.74 -15.45
CA GLN A 436 13.12 -15.13 -16.51
C GLN A 436 11.99 -14.26 -15.93
N THR A 437 11.41 -14.66 -14.80
CA THR A 437 10.40 -13.87 -14.10
C THR A 437 10.98 -12.55 -13.58
N LEU A 438 12.16 -12.58 -12.97
CA LEU A 438 12.84 -11.34 -12.54
C LEU A 438 13.14 -10.40 -13.72
N PHE A 439 13.47 -10.96 -14.88
CA PHE A 439 13.68 -10.17 -16.09
C PHE A 439 12.40 -9.48 -16.57
N MET A 440 11.25 -10.19 -16.56
CA MET A 440 9.94 -9.61 -16.89
C MET A 440 9.57 -8.47 -15.93
N LEU A 441 9.89 -8.61 -14.64
CA LEU A 441 9.59 -7.62 -13.60
C LEU A 441 10.50 -6.38 -13.62
N LYS A 442 11.50 -6.30 -14.52
CA LYS A 442 12.46 -5.19 -14.54
C LYS A 442 11.80 -3.80 -14.66
N GLY A 443 10.67 -3.69 -15.37
CA GLY A 443 9.92 -2.45 -15.53
C GLY A 443 8.98 -2.11 -14.37
N LEU A 444 8.84 -2.99 -13.38
CA LEU A 444 7.84 -2.88 -12.32
C LEU A 444 7.91 -1.56 -11.51
N PRO A 445 9.10 -1.05 -11.11
CA PRO A 445 9.21 0.20 -10.33
C PRO A 445 8.65 1.44 -11.01
N GLU A 446 8.52 1.40 -12.34
CA GLU A 446 8.12 2.54 -13.15
C GLU A 446 6.71 2.37 -13.70
N LEU A 447 6.27 1.13 -13.89
CA LEU A 447 5.00 0.80 -14.53
C LEU A 447 3.93 0.38 -13.53
N GLY A 448 4.29 -0.16 -12.36
CA GLY A 448 3.33 -0.75 -11.43
C GLY A 448 2.42 -1.76 -12.13
N VAL A 449 1.11 -1.62 -11.95
CA VAL A 449 0.10 -2.49 -12.61
C VAL A 449 0.05 -2.35 -14.14
N LEU A 450 0.67 -1.31 -14.71
CA LEU A 450 0.73 -1.13 -16.16
C LEU A 450 1.69 -2.11 -16.83
N LEU A 451 2.54 -2.80 -16.04
CA LEU A 451 3.31 -3.93 -16.52
C LEU A 451 2.38 -5.14 -16.63
N GLU A 452 2.06 -5.54 -17.86
CA GLU A 452 1.13 -6.62 -18.19
C GLU A 452 1.77 -8.01 -18.03
N VAL A 453 2.41 -8.22 -16.88
CA VAL A 453 3.19 -9.43 -16.56
C VAL A 453 2.37 -10.71 -16.71
N GLU A 454 1.07 -10.64 -16.39
CA GLU A 454 0.14 -11.75 -16.49
C GLU A 454 -0.12 -12.20 -17.93
N LYS A 455 0.08 -11.32 -18.93
CA LYS A 455 -0.10 -11.66 -20.35
C LYS A 455 1.09 -12.43 -20.90
N GLU A 456 2.29 -12.17 -20.38
CA GLU A 456 3.54 -12.82 -20.83
C GLU A 456 3.81 -14.13 -20.08
N LEU A 457 3.33 -14.26 -18.84
CA LEU A 457 3.60 -15.37 -17.95
C LEU A 457 3.23 -16.76 -18.53
N PRO A 458 2.07 -16.98 -19.18
CA PRO A 458 1.74 -18.28 -19.79
C PRO A 458 2.69 -18.70 -20.91
N ALA A 459 3.25 -17.75 -21.65
CA ALA A 459 4.25 -18.06 -22.68
C ALA A 459 5.59 -18.45 -22.04
N LEU A 460 5.97 -17.79 -20.94
CA LEU A 460 7.15 -18.15 -20.17
C LEU A 460 7.04 -19.55 -19.56
N ILE A 461 5.91 -19.88 -18.93
CA ILE A 461 5.67 -21.19 -18.31
C ILE A 461 5.84 -22.32 -19.34
N ARG A 462 5.20 -22.20 -20.51
CA ARG A 462 5.31 -23.20 -21.59
C ARG A 462 6.73 -23.33 -22.14
N LYS A 463 7.48 -22.22 -22.18
CA LYS A 463 8.89 -22.24 -22.59
C LYS A 463 9.76 -23.04 -21.62
N VAL A 464 9.50 -22.93 -20.31
CA VAL A 464 10.30 -23.58 -19.26
C VAL A 464 9.88 -25.02 -19.02
N PHE A 465 8.58 -25.29 -18.85
CA PHE A 465 8.07 -26.63 -18.50
C PHE A 465 7.63 -27.48 -19.70
N GLY A 466 7.67 -26.92 -20.92
CA GLY A 466 7.33 -27.60 -22.16
C GLY A 466 5.88 -27.41 -22.61
N GLU A 467 5.64 -27.46 -23.92
CA GLU A 467 4.31 -27.27 -24.52
C GLU A 467 3.38 -28.45 -24.24
N HIS A 468 2.34 -28.20 -23.44
CA HIS A 468 1.20 -29.12 -23.31
C HIS A 468 0.13 -28.71 -24.34
N GLY A 469 0.47 -28.60 -25.63
CA GLY A 469 -0.48 -28.20 -26.69
C GLY A 469 -1.23 -26.87 -26.49
N ASN A 470 -2.04 -26.44 -27.47
CA ASN A 470 -2.74 -25.15 -27.42
C ASN A 470 -4.00 -25.14 -26.54
N LEU A 471 -4.45 -26.30 -26.03
CA LEU A 471 -5.75 -26.45 -25.36
C LEU A 471 -5.70 -26.39 -23.82
N PHE A 472 -4.51 -26.33 -23.20
CA PHE A 472 -4.34 -26.63 -21.77
C PHE A 472 -3.85 -25.44 -20.92
N ARG A 473 -4.45 -24.24 -21.11
CA ARG A 473 -4.15 -23.05 -20.28
C ARG A 473 -4.33 -23.33 -18.78
N THR A 474 -5.30 -24.16 -18.41
CA THR A 474 -5.57 -24.50 -17.00
C THR A 474 -4.43 -25.32 -16.39
N GLU A 475 -3.79 -26.18 -17.18
CA GLU A 475 -2.65 -27.00 -16.72
C GLU A 475 -1.38 -26.16 -16.58
N ASP A 476 -1.11 -25.25 -17.53
CA ASP A 476 -0.01 -24.29 -17.44
C ASP A 476 -0.13 -23.45 -16.15
N MET A 477 -1.33 -22.97 -15.84
CA MET A 477 -1.57 -22.17 -14.62
C MET A 477 -1.43 -22.99 -13.34
N ALA A 478 -1.85 -24.26 -13.36
CA ALA A 478 -1.65 -25.16 -12.21
C ALA A 478 -0.16 -25.49 -12.00
N GLN A 479 0.62 -25.61 -13.09
CA GLN A 479 2.08 -25.76 -13.01
C GLN A 479 2.74 -24.52 -12.40
N TRP A 480 2.34 -23.33 -12.86
CA TRP A 480 2.81 -22.08 -12.26
C TRP A 480 2.46 -21.98 -10.79
N GLN A 481 1.22 -22.25 -10.39
CA GLN A 481 0.84 -22.19 -8.96
C GLN A 481 1.74 -23.09 -8.10
N LYS A 482 2.03 -24.30 -8.56
CA LYS A 482 2.94 -25.21 -7.86
C LYS A 482 4.39 -24.71 -7.84
N ALA A 483 4.88 -24.17 -8.96
CA ALA A 483 6.24 -23.62 -9.05
C ALA A 483 6.38 -22.36 -8.18
N GLU A 484 5.38 -21.50 -8.20
CA GLU A 484 5.28 -20.30 -7.39
C GLU A 484 5.25 -20.64 -5.89
N GLU A 485 4.47 -21.63 -5.48
CA GLU A 485 4.45 -22.12 -4.09
C GLU A 485 5.85 -22.58 -3.64
N ARG A 486 6.51 -23.42 -4.44
CA ARG A 486 7.90 -23.85 -4.19
C ARG A 486 8.89 -22.68 -4.14
N LEU A 487 8.76 -21.70 -5.04
CA LEU A 487 9.61 -20.51 -5.07
C LEU A 487 9.39 -19.64 -3.83
N ARG A 488 8.14 -19.46 -3.38
CA ARG A 488 7.80 -18.69 -2.18
C ARG A 488 8.35 -19.36 -0.92
N GLU A 489 8.22 -20.68 -0.82
CA GLU A 489 8.83 -21.47 0.26
C GLU A 489 10.35 -21.30 0.25
N ALA A 490 11.00 -21.52 -0.90
CA ALA A 490 12.45 -21.39 -1.03
C ALA A 490 12.96 -19.98 -0.69
N LEU A 491 12.29 -18.92 -1.14
CA LEU A 491 12.65 -17.53 -0.80
C LEU A 491 12.46 -17.25 0.70
N THR A 492 11.39 -17.77 1.30
CA THR A 492 11.12 -17.62 2.73
C THR A 492 12.18 -18.32 3.57
N ASP A 493 12.57 -19.53 3.17
CA ASP A 493 13.63 -20.29 3.82
C ASP A 493 15.00 -19.61 3.63
N TYR A 494 15.28 -19.10 2.44
CA TYR A 494 16.48 -18.33 2.14
C TYR A 494 16.57 -17.07 3.03
N ALA A 495 15.46 -16.36 3.24
CA ALA A 495 15.41 -15.21 4.13
C ALA A 495 15.66 -15.60 5.60
N ARG A 496 15.10 -16.73 6.06
CA ARG A 496 15.16 -17.20 7.45
C ARG A 496 16.45 -17.94 7.81
N ALA A 497 17.18 -18.47 6.82
CA ALA A 497 18.36 -19.28 7.06
C ALA A 497 19.40 -18.51 7.90
N ALA A 498 19.92 -19.14 8.95
CA ALA A 498 20.93 -18.51 9.84
C ALA A 498 22.24 -18.12 9.12
N ARG A 499 22.44 -18.60 7.89
CA ARG A 499 23.58 -18.27 7.02
C ARG A 499 23.28 -17.15 6.02
N SER A 500 22.03 -16.69 5.92
CA SER A 500 21.67 -15.62 5.00
C SER A 500 22.32 -14.32 5.46
N THR A 501 23.08 -13.69 4.57
CA THR A 501 23.56 -12.33 4.82
C THR A 501 22.35 -11.40 4.88
N TYR A 502 22.48 -10.25 5.53
CA TYR A 502 21.41 -9.26 5.55
C TYR A 502 20.97 -8.85 4.14
N GLN A 503 21.93 -8.73 3.22
CA GLN A 503 21.66 -8.48 1.81
C GLN A 503 20.86 -9.62 1.14
N GLY A 504 21.05 -10.87 1.58
CA GLY A 504 20.22 -12.01 1.17
C GLY A 504 18.77 -11.92 1.63
N ARG A 505 18.51 -11.34 2.81
CA ARG A 505 17.14 -11.06 3.28
C ARG A 505 16.44 -10.00 2.44
N LEU A 506 17.12 -8.88 2.17
CA LEU A 506 16.63 -7.84 1.26
C LEU A 506 16.30 -8.41 -0.13
N PHE A 507 17.21 -9.22 -0.68
CA PHE A 507 17.00 -9.93 -1.94
C PHE A 507 15.73 -10.79 -1.92
N ALA A 508 15.49 -11.56 -0.85
CA ALA A 508 14.31 -12.41 -0.76
C ALA A 508 13.02 -11.61 -0.60
N GLU A 509 13.03 -10.53 0.19
CA GLU A 509 11.89 -9.64 0.39
C GLU A 509 11.45 -8.96 -0.91
N ASP A 510 12.40 -8.43 -1.68
CA ASP A 510 12.14 -7.82 -2.99
C ASP A 510 11.57 -8.85 -3.99
N ALA A 511 12.10 -10.08 -4.00
CA ALA A 511 11.57 -11.16 -4.83
C ALA A 511 10.14 -11.56 -4.43
N LEU A 512 9.86 -11.69 -3.13
CA LEU A 512 8.53 -12.01 -2.62
C LEU A 512 7.50 -10.93 -2.96
N GLN A 513 7.89 -9.65 -2.91
CA GLN A 513 7.03 -8.56 -3.37
C GLN A 513 6.78 -8.61 -4.88
N GLY A 514 7.80 -8.97 -5.67
CA GLY A 514 7.64 -9.21 -7.10
C GLY A 514 6.60 -10.31 -7.40
N LEU A 515 6.60 -11.41 -6.63
CA LEU A 515 5.60 -12.47 -6.77
C LEU A 515 4.20 -12.00 -6.35
N ARG A 516 4.07 -11.25 -5.24
CA ARG A 516 2.78 -10.66 -4.83
C ARG A 516 2.21 -9.71 -5.89
N MET A 517 3.07 -8.97 -6.59
CA MET A 517 2.64 -8.13 -7.71
C MET A 517 2.06 -8.96 -8.86
N ILE A 518 2.66 -10.11 -9.17
CA ILE A 518 2.15 -11.03 -10.19
C ILE A 518 0.76 -11.55 -9.80
N ASP A 519 0.53 -11.89 -8.53
CA ASP A 519 -0.80 -12.28 -8.04
C ASP A 519 -1.83 -11.20 -8.33
N HIS A 520 -1.56 -9.96 -7.92
CA HIS A 520 -2.49 -8.84 -8.11
C HIS A 520 -2.80 -8.57 -9.58
N CYS A 521 -1.82 -8.69 -10.47
CA CYS A 521 -2.04 -8.54 -11.91
C CYS A 521 -2.86 -9.70 -12.53
N ARG A 522 -2.87 -10.88 -11.90
CA ARG A 522 -3.64 -12.06 -12.34
C ARG A 522 -5.05 -12.08 -11.79
N GLU A 523 -5.32 -11.31 -10.75
CA GLU A 523 -6.64 -11.22 -10.14
C GLU A 523 -7.65 -10.56 -11.07
N VAL A 524 -8.93 -10.92 -10.85
CA VAL A 524 -10.06 -10.34 -11.59
C VAL A 524 -10.98 -9.61 -10.64
N PHE A 525 -11.10 -8.30 -10.83
CA PHE A 525 -11.77 -7.40 -9.90
C PHE A 525 -13.24 -7.12 -10.28
N ASP A 526 -14.03 -6.79 -9.26
CA ASP A 526 -15.43 -6.34 -9.36
C ASP A 526 -15.53 -4.81 -9.35
N VAL A 527 -14.60 -4.19 -8.63
CA VAL A 527 -14.53 -2.75 -8.47
C VAL A 527 -13.10 -2.29 -8.68
N VAL A 528 -12.94 -1.25 -9.47
CA VAL A 528 -11.70 -0.49 -9.55
C VAL A 528 -12.05 0.94 -9.18
N VAL A 529 -11.34 1.52 -8.22
CA VAL A 529 -11.53 2.92 -7.83
C VAL A 529 -10.18 3.58 -7.76
N MET A 530 -10.03 4.74 -8.39
CA MET A 530 -8.70 5.34 -8.57
C MET A 530 -8.71 6.87 -8.67
N ASN A 531 -7.61 7.45 -8.21
CA ASN A 531 -7.12 8.76 -8.61
C ASN A 531 -5.77 8.55 -9.33
N PRO A 532 -5.78 8.16 -10.62
CA PRO A 532 -4.55 7.80 -11.31
C PRO A 532 -3.65 9.02 -11.50
N PRO A 533 -2.33 8.84 -11.64
CA PRO A 533 -1.44 9.94 -11.97
C PRO A 533 -1.81 10.58 -13.33
N PHE A 534 -1.64 11.90 -13.44
CA PHE A 534 -2.00 12.66 -14.63
C PHE A 534 -0.77 13.10 -15.42
N GLY A 535 -0.94 13.26 -16.74
CA GLY A 535 0.00 13.96 -17.60
C GLY A 535 0.90 13.05 -18.43
N GLU A 536 2.03 13.60 -18.86
CA GLU A 536 2.93 12.91 -19.78
C GLU A 536 3.57 11.66 -19.16
N LEU A 537 3.67 10.62 -20.00
CA LEU A 537 4.39 9.40 -19.69
C LEU A 537 5.85 9.70 -19.34
N ALA A 538 6.39 9.02 -18.33
CA ALA A 538 7.80 9.13 -17.98
C ALA A 538 8.68 8.78 -19.18
N ILE A 539 9.79 9.49 -19.33
CA ILE A 539 10.67 9.35 -20.52
C ILE A 539 11.16 7.91 -20.68
N SER A 540 11.43 7.20 -19.57
CA SER A 540 11.90 5.81 -19.56
C SER A 540 10.86 4.80 -20.04
N THR A 541 9.57 5.04 -19.80
CA THR A 541 8.49 4.07 -20.06
C THR A 541 7.63 4.40 -21.28
N LYS A 542 7.75 5.63 -21.82
CA LYS A 542 6.91 6.15 -22.91
C LYS A 542 6.79 5.22 -24.12
N ALA A 543 7.90 4.64 -24.58
CA ALA A 543 7.90 3.76 -25.75
C ALA A 543 7.17 2.43 -25.49
N ALA A 544 7.39 1.83 -24.32
CA ALA A 544 6.73 0.59 -23.91
C ALA A 544 5.22 0.80 -23.76
N LEU A 545 4.81 1.85 -23.03
CA LEU A 545 3.41 2.18 -22.82
C LEU A 545 2.69 2.57 -24.12
N ALA A 546 3.36 3.28 -25.03
CA ALA A 546 2.77 3.62 -26.32
C ALA A 546 2.54 2.39 -27.22
N LYS A 547 3.34 1.34 -27.05
CA LYS A 547 3.18 0.05 -27.74
C LYS A 547 2.07 -0.79 -27.12
N ALA A 548 2.03 -0.88 -25.79
CA ALA A 548 1.04 -1.66 -25.05
C ALA A 548 -0.37 -1.05 -25.13
N PHE A 549 -0.48 0.28 -24.99
CA PHE A 549 -1.74 1.02 -24.93
C PHE A 549 -1.88 2.04 -26.08
N PRO A 550 -1.89 1.61 -27.35
CA PRO A 550 -1.87 2.53 -28.50
C PRO A 550 -3.11 3.43 -28.60
N ARG A 551 -4.20 3.07 -27.90
CA ARG A 551 -5.48 3.81 -27.84
C ARG A 551 -5.51 4.88 -26.76
N SER A 552 -4.63 4.76 -25.76
CA SER A 552 -4.63 5.60 -24.55
C SER A 552 -3.32 6.32 -24.27
N LYS A 553 -2.27 6.06 -25.06
CA LYS A 553 -0.88 6.56 -24.91
C LYS A 553 -0.69 8.08 -24.78
N ASN A 554 -1.74 8.87 -24.95
CA ASN A 554 -1.67 10.32 -24.94
C ASN A 554 -1.53 10.90 -23.53
N ASP A 555 -2.00 10.18 -22.51
CA ASP A 555 -1.90 10.59 -21.11
C ASP A 555 -1.92 9.35 -20.20
N LEU A 556 -1.17 9.42 -19.11
CA LEU A 556 -1.09 8.32 -18.15
C LEU A 556 -2.45 7.98 -17.53
N LEU A 557 -3.33 8.98 -17.32
CA LEU A 557 -4.68 8.75 -16.79
C LEU A 557 -5.49 7.82 -17.68
N ALA A 558 -5.38 7.98 -19.01
CA ALA A 558 -6.15 7.18 -19.96
C ALA A 558 -5.64 5.74 -20.00
N VAL A 559 -4.32 5.56 -19.89
CA VAL A 559 -3.67 4.25 -19.80
C VAL A 559 -4.13 3.52 -18.54
N PHE A 560 -4.18 4.19 -17.38
CA PHE A 560 -4.69 3.59 -16.15
C PHE A 560 -6.16 3.17 -16.24
N VAL A 561 -7.02 3.97 -16.89
CA VAL A 561 -8.44 3.59 -17.07
C VAL A 561 -8.59 2.40 -18.03
N GLU A 562 -7.85 2.38 -19.14
CA GLU A 562 -7.82 1.21 -20.04
C GLU A 562 -7.33 -0.03 -19.29
N ARG A 563 -6.21 0.08 -18.55
CA ARG A 563 -5.67 -1.03 -17.75
C ARG A 563 -6.63 -1.49 -16.65
N GLY A 564 -7.26 -0.56 -15.94
CA GLY A 564 -8.27 -0.87 -14.93
C GLY A 564 -9.41 -1.68 -15.52
N LEU A 565 -9.92 -1.31 -16.71
CA LEU A 565 -10.93 -2.10 -17.42
C LEU A 565 -10.43 -3.51 -17.78
N GLU A 566 -9.16 -3.70 -18.12
CA GLU A 566 -8.61 -5.03 -18.41
C GLU A 566 -8.62 -5.96 -17.19
N LEU A 567 -8.34 -5.43 -16.00
CA LEU A 567 -8.27 -6.16 -14.73
C LEU A 567 -9.64 -6.60 -14.18
N MET A 568 -10.74 -6.21 -14.82
CA MET A 568 -12.09 -6.41 -14.27
C MET A 568 -12.88 -7.48 -15.02
N ARG A 569 -13.90 -8.05 -14.38
CA ARG A 569 -14.89 -8.90 -15.07
C ARG A 569 -15.95 -8.08 -15.80
N LYS A 570 -16.67 -8.71 -16.72
CA LYS A 570 -17.84 -8.10 -17.37
C LYS A 570 -18.90 -7.74 -16.33
N GLY A 571 -19.53 -6.57 -16.46
CA GLY A 571 -20.52 -6.04 -15.51
C GLY A 571 -19.91 -5.34 -14.28
N ALA A 572 -18.60 -5.44 -14.07
CA ALA A 572 -17.86 -4.74 -13.02
C ALA A 572 -17.83 -3.22 -13.26
N LYS A 573 -17.57 -2.43 -12.20
CA LYS A 573 -17.59 -0.96 -12.26
C LYS A 573 -16.27 -0.30 -11.89
N ILE A 574 -15.75 0.54 -12.77
CA ILE A 574 -14.57 1.38 -12.55
C ILE A 574 -14.99 2.81 -12.22
N GLY A 575 -14.57 3.35 -11.09
CA GLY A 575 -14.71 4.74 -10.69
C GLY A 575 -13.38 5.47 -10.77
N ALA A 576 -13.32 6.59 -11.49
CA ALA A 576 -12.09 7.36 -11.62
C ALA A 576 -12.34 8.85 -11.45
N ILE A 577 -11.41 9.53 -10.79
CA ILE A 577 -11.26 10.99 -10.88
C ILE A 577 -10.07 11.30 -11.78
N THR A 578 -10.30 12.04 -12.86
CA THR A 578 -9.24 12.43 -13.80
C THR A 578 -9.32 13.90 -14.17
N SER A 579 -8.32 14.42 -14.89
CA SER A 579 -8.48 15.67 -15.63
C SER A 579 -9.71 15.58 -16.54
N ARG A 580 -10.58 16.59 -16.53
CA ARG A 580 -11.76 16.63 -17.42
C ARG A 580 -11.41 16.72 -18.90
N THR A 581 -10.19 17.10 -19.23
CA THR A 581 -9.71 17.30 -20.61
C THR A 581 -9.85 16.06 -21.48
N CYS A 582 -9.80 14.86 -20.90
CA CYS A 582 -10.00 13.60 -21.63
C CYS A 582 -11.39 13.48 -22.27
N PHE A 583 -12.38 14.26 -21.82
CA PHE A 583 -13.74 14.22 -22.36
C PHE A 583 -13.98 15.13 -23.57
N PHE A 584 -13.12 16.11 -23.84
CA PHE A 584 -13.36 17.08 -24.92
C PHE A 584 -12.16 17.38 -25.82
N LEU A 585 -10.92 17.10 -25.41
CA LEU A 585 -9.78 17.27 -26.31
C LEU A 585 -9.82 16.25 -27.45
N SER A 586 -9.45 16.69 -28.66
CA SER A 586 -9.41 15.85 -29.87
C SER A 586 -8.39 14.72 -29.76
N SER A 587 -7.29 14.94 -29.04
CA SER A 587 -6.28 13.90 -28.75
C SER A 587 -6.87 12.68 -28.04
N PHE A 588 -7.97 12.82 -27.30
CA PHE A 588 -8.63 11.71 -26.60
C PHE A 588 -9.82 11.11 -27.37
N GLN A 589 -10.07 11.50 -28.61
CA GLN A 589 -11.21 10.99 -29.38
C GLN A 589 -11.20 9.46 -29.49
N LYS A 590 -10.05 8.89 -29.88
CA LYS A 590 -9.88 7.44 -29.99
C LYS A 590 -10.15 6.72 -28.66
N TRP A 591 -9.68 7.28 -27.56
CA TRP A 591 -9.92 6.73 -26.22
C TRP A 591 -11.41 6.74 -25.86
N ARG A 592 -12.13 7.83 -26.16
CA ARG A 592 -13.58 7.90 -25.92
C ARG A 592 -14.37 6.88 -26.74
N GLU A 593 -14.08 6.79 -28.03
CA GLU A 593 -14.80 5.91 -28.96
C GLU A 593 -14.50 4.43 -28.67
N GLU A 594 -13.22 4.07 -28.50
CA GLU A 594 -12.81 2.66 -28.40
C GLU A 594 -12.77 2.13 -26.97
N ILE A 595 -12.49 2.96 -25.96
CA ILE A 595 -12.39 2.53 -24.55
C ILE A 595 -13.67 2.86 -23.79
N VAL A 596 -14.01 4.15 -23.67
CA VAL A 596 -15.12 4.61 -22.83
C VAL A 596 -16.48 4.13 -23.33
N LEU A 597 -16.66 4.11 -24.66
CA LEU A 597 -17.90 3.68 -25.31
C LEU A 597 -17.81 2.29 -25.96
N GLY A 598 -16.59 1.83 -26.28
CA GLY A 598 -16.36 0.57 -26.98
C GLY A 598 -16.13 -0.63 -26.05
N VAL A 599 -15.32 -0.46 -24.99
CA VAL A 599 -15.04 -1.51 -23.99
C VAL A 599 -15.91 -1.35 -22.75
N ALA A 600 -16.29 -0.11 -22.44
CA ALA A 600 -17.08 0.23 -21.27
C ALA A 600 -18.36 0.97 -21.63
N ARG A 601 -19.17 1.27 -20.62
CA ARG A 601 -20.38 2.08 -20.72
C ARG A 601 -20.40 3.11 -19.59
N PRO A 602 -20.51 4.42 -19.87
CA PRO A 602 -20.68 5.41 -18.82
C PRO A 602 -21.95 5.17 -18.02
N VAL A 603 -21.82 5.16 -16.68
CA VAL A 603 -22.93 5.00 -15.74
C VAL A 603 -23.29 6.34 -15.11
N VAL A 604 -22.28 7.06 -14.62
CA VAL A 604 -22.41 8.40 -14.07
C VAL A 604 -21.17 9.22 -14.41
N VAL A 605 -21.34 10.52 -14.66
CA VAL A 605 -20.26 11.49 -14.84
C VAL A 605 -20.62 12.76 -14.07
N ALA A 606 -19.65 13.27 -13.30
CA ALA A 606 -19.71 14.54 -12.62
C ALA A 606 -18.51 15.40 -13.05
N ASP A 607 -18.80 16.55 -13.66
CA ASP A 607 -17.80 17.57 -14.01
C ASP A 607 -17.61 18.49 -12.82
N LEU A 608 -16.45 18.41 -12.16
CA LEU A 608 -16.22 19.05 -10.87
C LEU A 608 -15.51 20.42 -11.00
N GLY A 609 -14.91 20.71 -12.17
CA GLY A 609 -14.20 21.97 -12.41
C GLY A 609 -12.90 22.14 -11.60
N LEU A 610 -12.58 23.39 -11.25
CA LEU A 610 -11.35 23.79 -10.54
C LEU A 610 -11.48 23.64 -9.01
N GLY A 611 -10.35 23.48 -8.33
CA GLY A 611 -10.27 23.56 -6.87
C GLY A 611 -10.65 22.28 -6.12
N VAL A 612 -10.76 21.15 -6.82
CA VAL A 612 -11.10 19.85 -6.24
C VAL A 612 -9.92 19.21 -5.52
N MET A 613 -8.75 19.19 -6.17
CA MET A 613 -7.53 18.60 -5.60
C MET A 613 -6.65 19.72 -5.03
N ASP A 614 -6.33 19.62 -3.74
CA ASP A 614 -5.52 20.61 -3.03
C ASP A 614 -4.18 20.86 -3.74
N ASP A 615 -3.84 22.13 -3.96
CA ASP A 615 -2.62 22.58 -4.64
C ASP A 615 -2.46 22.11 -6.12
N ALA A 616 -3.48 21.51 -6.74
CA ALA A 616 -3.47 21.12 -8.14
C ALA A 616 -4.17 22.15 -9.04
N MET A 617 -3.46 22.65 -10.05
CA MET A 617 -4.02 23.50 -11.11
C MET A 617 -4.66 22.64 -12.22
N VAL A 618 -5.56 21.72 -11.83
CA VAL A 618 -6.22 20.76 -12.74
C VAL A 618 -7.73 20.87 -12.56
N GLU A 619 -8.44 20.95 -13.69
CA GLU A 619 -9.89 20.79 -13.70
C GLU A 619 -10.25 19.31 -13.70
N ALA A 620 -11.08 18.88 -12.75
CA ALA A 620 -11.35 17.46 -12.52
C ALA A 620 -12.75 17.03 -13.00
N ALA A 621 -12.85 15.76 -13.39
CA ALA A 621 -14.12 15.04 -13.56
C ALA A 621 -14.05 13.71 -12.81
N ALA A 622 -15.14 13.35 -12.13
CA ALA A 622 -15.31 12.06 -11.49
C ALA A 622 -16.39 11.26 -12.24
N TYR A 623 -16.13 10.00 -12.56
CA TYR A 623 -17.05 9.20 -13.36
C TYR A 623 -16.95 7.72 -13.04
N VAL A 624 -18.04 7.00 -13.33
CA VAL A 624 -18.10 5.54 -13.25
C VAL A 624 -18.41 4.97 -14.62
N LEU A 625 -17.63 3.98 -15.04
CA LEU A 625 -17.88 3.16 -16.22
C LEU A 625 -18.18 1.72 -15.80
N GLU A 626 -19.05 1.05 -16.55
CA GLU A 626 -19.31 -0.38 -16.41
C GLU A 626 -18.64 -1.15 -17.56
N LYS A 627 -17.94 -2.25 -17.28
CA LYS A 627 -17.30 -3.08 -18.31
C LYS A 627 -18.34 -3.88 -19.08
N GLN A 628 -18.30 -3.80 -20.42
CA GLN A 628 -19.25 -4.48 -21.31
C GLN A 628 -18.94 -5.96 -21.57
#